data_AF-A0A7Z0NT11-F1
#
_entry.id   AF-A0A7Z0NT11-F1
#
_cell.length_a   1.000
_cell.length_b   1.000
_cell.length_c   1.000
_cell.angle_alpha   90.00
_cell.angle_beta   90.00
_cell.angle_gamma   90.00
#
_symmetry.space_group_name_H-M   'P 1'
#
loop_
_entity.id
_entity.type
_entity.pdbx_description
1 polymer ?
#
loop_
_entity_poly.entity_id
_entity_poly.type
_entity_poly.pdbx_seq_one_letter_code
_entity_poly.pdbx_strand_id
1 'polypeptide(L)'
;MALVAVVVVAGCYLAHRALAIARRPLLVAPFESGWPPEEHALSRYHVRWYLVTVLFLAFDVEMLFMYPWAVVVADLGATAVVEMFVFLAGVLVAVVWAWREGALRWV
;
A
#
# COMPACT_ATOMS: atom_id res chain seq x y z
N MET A 1 -1.78 -11.73 -21.34
CA MET A 1 -1.80 -10.47 -20.55
C MET A 1 -0.44 -10.18 -19.93
N ALA A 2 0.09 -11.01 -19.02
CA ALA A 2 1.41 -10.80 -18.40
C ALA A 2 2.58 -10.69 -19.41
N LEU A 3 2.65 -11.59 -20.39
CA LEU A 3 3.67 -11.53 -21.44
C LEU A 3 3.63 -10.21 -22.23
N VAL A 4 2.42 -9.75 -22.57
CA VAL A 4 2.22 -8.49 -23.30
C VAL A 4 2.70 -7.30 -22.46
N ALA A 5 2.37 -7.27 -21.16
CA ALA A 5 2.83 -6.23 -20.25
C ALA A 5 4.37 -6.20 -20.15
N VAL A 6 5.01 -7.36 -20.02
CA VAL A 6 6.48 -7.46 -19.98
C VAL A 6 7.10 -6.95 -21.27
N VAL A 7 6.56 -7.36 -22.42
CA VAL A 7 7.05 -6.91 -23.74
C VAL A 7 6.90 -5.40 -23.90
N VAL A 8 5.78 -4.82 -23.47
CA VAL A 8 5.55 -3.37 -23.54
C VAL A 8 6.54 -2.63 -22.64
N VAL A 9 6.72 -3.05 -21.39
CA VAL A 9 7.64 -2.40 -20.45
C VAL A 9 9.09 -2.50 -20.95
N ALA A 10 9.51 -3.69 -21.40
CA ALA A 10 10.83 -3.90 -21.96
C ALA A 10 11.03 -3.07 -23.24
N GLY A 11 10.02 -3.02 -24.12
CA GLY A 11 10.04 -2.22 -25.34
C GLY A 11 10.22 -0.73 -25.05
N CYS A 12 9.44 -0.18 -24.12
CA CYS A 12 9.58 1.22 -23.68
C CYS A 12 10.98 1.51 -23.10
N TYR A 13 11.50 0.60 -22.28
CA TYR A 13 12.84 0.74 -21.71
C TYR A 13 13.94 0.72 -22.79
N LEU A 14 13.86 -0.21 -23.74
CA LEU A 14 14.81 -0.33 -24.85
C LEU A 14 14.74 0.87 -25.80
N ALA A 15 13.52 1.33 -26.13
CA ALA A 15 13.31 2.52 -26.93
C ALA A 15 13.92 3.76 -26.25
N HIS A 16 13.69 3.93 -24.94
CA HIS A 16 14.32 4.99 -24.16
C HIS A 16 15.85 4.91 -24.25
N ARG A 17 16.45 3.74 -24.04
CA ARG A 17 17.91 3.57 -24.12
C ARG A 17 18.49 3.83 -25.51
N ALA A 18 17.75 3.48 -26.57
CA ALA A 18 18.19 3.68 -27.95
C ALA A 18 18.09 5.15 -28.40
N LEU A 19 17.03 5.85 -27.97
CA LEU A 19 16.72 7.23 -28.37
C LEU A 19 17.30 8.29 -27.41
N ALA A 20 17.75 7.92 -26.22
CA ALA A 20 18.29 8.86 -25.25
C ALA A 20 19.56 9.56 -25.76
N ILE A 21 19.53 10.90 -25.72
CA ILE A 21 20.64 11.79 -26.12
C ILE A 21 21.90 11.54 -25.28
N ALA A 22 21.72 11.30 -23.98
CA ALA A 22 22.79 10.89 -23.07
C ALA A 22 22.57 9.45 -22.61
N ARG A 23 23.42 8.53 -23.07
CA ARG A 23 23.32 7.09 -22.75
C ARG A 23 23.77 6.72 -21.34
N ARG A 24 24.54 7.60 -20.70
CA ARG A 24 25.08 7.40 -19.34
C ARG A 24 24.20 8.12 -18.32
N PRO A 25 23.85 7.47 -17.20
CA PRO A 25 23.13 8.13 -16.12
C PRO A 25 23.99 9.27 -15.56
N LEU A 26 23.36 10.42 -15.35
CA LEU A 26 23.99 11.55 -14.66
C LEU A 26 24.10 11.17 -13.17
N LEU A 27 25.33 11.04 -12.68
CA LEU A 27 25.60 10.88 -11.26
C LEU A 27 25.58 12.27 -10.62
N VAL A 28 24.40 12.69 -10.17
CA VAL A 28 24.18 13.95 -9.46
C VAL A 28 23.76 13.67 -8.03
N ALA A 29 24.17 14.53 -7.11
CA ALA A 29 23.72 14.46 -5.72
C ALA A 29 22.19 14.70 -5.64
N PRO A 30 21.52 14.19 -4.58
CA PRO A 30 20.14 14.54 -4.29
C PRO A 30 19.92 16.06 -4.29
N PHE A 31 18.78 16.49 -4.82
CA PHE A 31 18.46 17.90 -4.91
C PHE A 31 17.86 18.39 -3.57
N GLU A 32 18.60 19.26 -2.85
CA GLU A 32 18.13 19.96 -1.64
C GLU A 32 18.10 21.49 -1.83
N SER A 33 17.35 21.97 -2.83
CA SER A 33 17.19 23.42 -3.10
C SER A 33 18.50 24.21 -3.28
N GLY A 34 19.58 23.53 -3.69
CA GLY A 34 20.91 24.13 -3.90
C GLY A 34 21.92 23.88 -2.77
N TRP A 35 21.51 23.24 -1.68
CA TRP A 35 22.39 22.83 -0.59
C TRP A 35 22.91 21.40 -0.77
N PRO A 36 24.13 21.08 -0.32
CA PRO A 36 24.59 19.70 -0.26
C PRO A 36 23.81 18.95 0.84
N PRO A 37 23.44 17.68 0.61
CA PRO A 37 22.70 16.91 1.60
C PRO A 37 23.51 16.74 2.90
N GLU A 38 22.91 17.14 4.02
CA GLU A 38 23.52 17.04 5.35
C GLU A 38 23.35 15.64 5.96
N GLU A 39 22.24 14.98 5.65
CA GLU A 39 21.91 13.65 6.15
C GLU A 39 22.00 12.57 5.06
N HIS A 40 22.28 11.34 5.49
CA HIS A 40 22.24 10.19 4.60
C HIS A 40 20.78 9.80 4.30
N ALA A 41 20.50 9.29 3.09
CA ALA A 41 19.14 8.92 2.66
C ALA A 41 18.45 7.85 3.53
N LEU A 42 19.22 7.12 4.33
CA LEU A 42 18.74 6.09 5.26
C LEU A 42 18.79 6.55 6.73
N SER A 43 18.96 7.85 6.97
CA SER A 43 18.88 8.44 8.31
C SER A 43 17.52 8.14 8.95
N ARG A 44 17.50 8.14 10.29
CA ARG A 44 16.28 7.81 11.05
C ARG A 44 15.28 8.94 10.89
N TYR A 45 14.19 8.66 10.20
CA TYR A 45 13.05 9.56 10.10
C TYR A 45 11.94 9.11 11.05
N HIS A 46 11.29 10.06 11.74
CA HIS A 46 10.13 9.76 12.57
C HIS A 46 8.93 9.42 11.69
N VAL A 47 8.67 8.12 11.54
CA VAL A 47 7.59 7.60 10.71
C VAL A 47 6.24 7.74 11.42
N ARG A 48 5.53 8.83 11.13
CA ARG A 48 4.21 9.12 11.72
C ARG A 48 3.07 8.26 11.15
N TRP A 49 3.27 7.66 9.98
CA TRP A 49 2.26 6.81 9.31
C TRP A 49 2.23 5.36 9.82
N TYR A 50 3.12 4.98 10.75
CA TYR A 50 3.24 3.60 11.22
C TYR A 50 1.93 3.02 11.78
N LEU A 51 1.22 3.78 12.62
CA LEU A 51 -0.05 3.31 13.22
C LEU A 51 -1.12 3.08 12.16
N VAL A 52 -1.20 3.97 11.16
CA VAL A 52 -2.13 3.83 10.03
C VAL A 52 -1.78 2.59 9.20
N THR A 53 -0.50 2.28 9.00
CA THR A 53 -0.06 1.07 8.28
C THR A 53 -0.42 -0.22 9.02
N VAL A 54 -0.24 -0.27 10.35
CA VAL A 54 -0.64 -1.44 11.14
C VAL A 54 -2.16 -1.63 11.10
N LEU A 55 -2.92 -0.54 11.19
CA LEU A 55 -4.38 -0.57 11.06
C LEU A 55 -4.81 -1.06 9.66
N PHE A 56 -4.18 -0.55 8.61
CA PHE A 56 -4.41 -0.99 7.24
C PHE A 56 -4.12 -2.47 7.07
N LEU A 57 -3.00 -2.96 7.60
CA LEU A 57 -2.62 -4.37 7.52
C LEU A 57 -3.65 -5.28 8.21
N ALA A 58 -4.18 -4.86 9.36
CA ALA A 58 -5.25 -5.60 10.04
C ALA A 58 -6.50 -5.70 9.16
N PHE A 59 -6.93 -4.59 8.55
CA PHE A 59 -8.07 -4.56 7.64
C PHE A 59 -7.84 -5.35 6.34
N ASP A 60 -6.62 -5.34 5.79
CA ASP A 60 -6.28 -6.08 4.57
C ASP A 60 -6.36 -7.60 4.79
N VAL A 61 -5.97 -8.08 5.97
CA VAL A 61 -6.12 -9.50 6.35
C VAL A 61 -7.59 -9.91 6.39
N GLU A 62 -8.52 -9.01 6.66
CA GLU A 62 -9.95 -9.34 6.69
C GLU A 62 -10.53 -9.61 5.32
N MET A 63 -10.00 -8.93 4.29
CA MET A 63 -10.40 -9.16 2.91
C MET A 63 -10.13 -10.61 2.50
N LEU A 64 -9.09 -11.25 3.06
CA LEU A 64 -8.83 -12.67 2.86
C LEU A 64 -9.99 -13.57 3.30
N PHE A 65 -10.73 -13.18 4.35
CA PHE A 65 -11.92 -13.91 4.81
C PHE A 65 -13.17 -13.51 4.01
N MET A 66 -13.27 -12.26 3.58
CA MET A 66 -14.42 -11.77 2.80
C MET A 66 -14.48 -12.38 1.39
N TYR A 67 -13.35 -12.61 0.72
CA TYR A 67 -13.33 -13.17 -0.64
C TYR A 67 -13.98 -14.56 -0.75
N PRO A 68 -13.57 -15.58 0.03
CA PRO A 68 -14.21 -16.90 -0.05
C PRO A 68 -15.67 -16.82 0.39
N TRP A 69 -15.99 -16.06 1.45
CA TRP A 69 -17.37 -15.86 1.89
C TRP A 69 -18.27 -15.30 0.78
N ALA A 70 -17.80 -14.30 0.03
CA ALA A 70 -18.57 -13.68 -1.05
C ALA A 70 -18.92 -14.67 -2.18
N VAL A 71 -18.12 -15.73 -2.35
CA VAL A 71 -18.38 -16.79 -3.34
C VAL A 71 -19.43 -17.78 -2.84
N VAL A 72 -19.43 -18.12 -1.55
CA VAL A 72 -20.28 -19.20 -0.99
C VAL A 72 -21.55 -18.70 -0.29
N VAL A 73 -21.70 -17.39 -0.05
CA VAL A 73 -22.81 -16.81 0.72
C VAL A 73 -24.19 -17.18 0.17
N ALA A 74 -24.33 -17.33 -1.15
CA ALA A 74 -25.58 -17.74 -1.78
C ALA A 74 -26.01 -19.17 -1.39
N ASP A 75 -25.05 -20.06 -1.15
CA ASP A 75 -25.30 -21.46 -0.78
C ASP A 75 -25.52 -21.64 0.73
N LEU A 76 -24.85 -20.82 1.55
CA LEU A 76 -24.96 -20.86 3.02
C LEU A 76 -26.20 -20.13 3.55
N GLY A 77 -26.77 -19.21 2.79
CA GLY A 77 -27.98 -18.48 3.16
C GLY A 77 -27.76 -17.41 4.26
N ALA A 78 -28.84 -17.05 4.95
CA ALA A 78 -28.87 -15.87 5.82
C ALA A 78 -27.92 -15.94 7.03
N THR A 79 -27.57 -17.13 7.51
CA THR A 79 -26.65 -17.31 8.64
C THR A 79 -25.24 -16.81 8.31
N ALA A 80 -24.72 -17.14 7.12
CA ALA A 80 -23.42 -16.65 6.66
C ALA A 80 -23.40 -15.11 6.52
N VAL A 81 -24.52 -14.49 6.18
CA VAL A 81 -24.63 -13.02 6.15
C VAL A 81 -24.47 -12.45 7.55
N VAL A 82 -25.20 -12.99 8.53
CA VAL A 82 -25.12 -12.52 9.92
C VAL A 82 -23.70 -12.71 10.48
N GLU A 83 -23.08 -13.86 10.27
CA GLU A 83 -21.72 -14.15 10.72
C GLU A 83 -20.70 -13.14 10.15
N MET A 84 -20.82 -12.78 8.87
CA MET A 84 -19.94 -11.79 8.24
C MET A 84 -20.15 -10.38 8.82
N PHE A 85 -21.38 -9.97 9.08
CA PHE A 85 -21.63 -8.67 9.70
C PHE A 85 -21.17 -8.62 11.16
N VAL A 86 -21.23 -9.73 11.90
CA VAL A 86 -20.66 -9.83 13.25
C VAL A 86 -19.14 -9.71 13.20
N PHE A 87 -18.50 -10.39 12.24
CA PHE A 87 -17.06 -10.28 11.99
C PHE A 87 -16.65 -8.83 11.69
N LEU A 88 -17.33 -8.18 10.73
CA LEU A 88 -17.08 -6.78 10.36
C LEU A 88 -17.32 -5.80 11.53
N ALA A 89 -18.33 -6.06 12.37
CA ALA A 89 -18.59 -5.26 13.56
C ALA A 89 -17.43 -5.32 14.57
N GLY A 90 -16.82 -6.49 14.76
CA GLY A 90 -15.65 -6.64 15.64
C GLY A 90 -14.48 -5.76 15.21
N VAL A 91 -14.27 -5.65 13.90
CA VAL A 91 -13.22 -4.82 13.30
C VAL A 91 -13.54 -3.35 13.46
N LEU A 92 -14.79 -2.98 13.18
CA LEU A 92 -15.24 -1.60 13.33
C LEU A 92 -15.01 -1.10 14.76
N VAL A 93 -15.20 -1.96 15.77
CA VAL A 93 -14.88 -1.64 17.17
C VAL A 93 -13.39 -1.33 17.35
N ALA A 94 -12.49 -2.13 16.75
CA ALA A 94 -11.05 -1.88 16.80
C ALA A 94 -10.65 -0.55 16.13
N VAL A 95 -11.25 -0.24 14.98
CA VAL A 95 -11.03 1.04 14.26
C VAL A 95 -11.51 2.23 15.09
N VAL A 96 -12.71 2.14 15.66
CA VAL A 96 -13.27 3.20 16.53
C VAL A 96 -12.40 3.41 17.76
N TRP A 97 -11.90 2.33 18.37
CA TRP A 97 -10.96 2.42 19.49
C TRP A 97 -9.66 3.13 19.09
N ALA A 98 -9.05 2.73 17.97
CA ALA A 98 -7.82 3.36 17.47
C ALA A 98 -8.02 4.85 17.15
N TRP A 99 -9.18 5.24 16.62
CA TRP A 99 -9.52 6.64 16.42
C TRP A 99 -9.60 7.39 17.75
N ARG A 100 -10.28 6.83 18.76
CA ARG A 100 -10.35 7.46 20.09
C ARG A 100 -8.99 7.67 20.73
N GLU A 101 -8.04 6.76 20.52
CA GLU A 101 -6.65 6.88 21.00
C GLU A 101 -5.82 7.91 20.21
N GLY A 102 -6.39 8.48 19.14
CA GLY A 102 -5.71 9.47 18.32
C GLY A 102 -4.69 8.87 17.35
N ALA A 103 -4.74 7.57 17.08
CA ALA A 103 -3.85 6.90 16.11
C ALA A 103 -3.97 7.48 14.70
N LEU A 104 -5.10 8.12 14.39
CA LEU A 104 -5.38 8.78 13.11
C LEU A 104 -5.04 10.28 13.11
N ARG A 105 -4.55 10.84 14.22
CA ARG A 105 -4.22 12.27 14.30
C ARG A 105 -2.86 12.53 13.67
N TRP A 106 -2.84 13.44 12.70
CA TRP A 106 -1.62 13.98 12.10
C TRP A 106 -1.21 15.26 12.84
N VAL A 107 -0.76 15.13 14.09
CA VAL A 107 0.05 16.17 14.76
C VAL A 107 1.47 15.96 14.31
#